data_AF-A0A9X2MDW5-F1
#
_entry.id   AF-A0A9X2MDW5-F1
#
_cell.length_a   1.000
_cell.length_b   1.000
_cell.length_c   1.000
_cell.angle_alpha   90.00
_cell.angle_beta   90.00
_cell.angle_gamma   90.00
#
_symmetry.space_group_name_H-M   'P 1'
#
loop_
_entity.id
_entity.type
_entity.pdbx_description
1 polymer ?
#
loop_
_entity_poly.entity_id
_entity_poly.type
_entity_poly.pdbx_seq_one_letter_code
_entity_poly.pdbx_strand_id
1 'polypeptide(L)'
;MTILKCIKDKSISILILLLTLITTFMFIFLVEININYIIFTEMIFLFNFILILVIDFIRRKKFYNDFIDTFSELDEKSYITEIIEIPNFIEGQILYQSLKVESKYINDITSGYNNKFKEYRQYIETWVHEIKTPISTSKLLIENNKNITTLSIEEEIDKIDDYIEQVFYVTKSDTVEKDYHKKNYILNTL
;
A
#
# COMPACT_ATOMS: atom_id res chain seq x y z
N MET A 1 -18.47 4.56 -11.81
CA MET A 1 -19.69 3.86 -11.32
C MET A 1 -20.91 4.26 -12.16
N THR A 2 -21.55 3.33 -12.88
CA THR A 2 -22.68 3.61 -13.79
C THR A 2 -24.01 3.57 -13.03
N ILE A 3 -24.92 4.51 -13.32
CA ILE A 3 -26.25 4.65 -12.68
C ILE A 3 -27.05 3.33 -12.72
N LEU A 4 -26.93 2.56 -13.80
CA LEU A 4 -27.61 1.27 -13.98
C LEU A 4 -27.24 0.22 -12.91
N LYS A 5 -25.97 0.20 -12.46
CA LYS A 5 -25.51 -0.72 -11.39
C LYS A 5 -26.09 -0.32 -10.04
N CYS A 6 -26.18 0.98 -9.77
CA CYS A 6 -26.77 1.50 -8.53
C CYS A 6 -28.26 1.15 -8.41
N ILE A 7 -29.01 1.25 -9.52
CA ILE A 7 -30.43 0.87 -9.55
C ILE A 7 -30.62 -0.64 -9.30
N LYS A 8 -29.75 -1.48 -9.88
CA LYS A 8 -29.80 -2.94 -9.67
C LYS A 8 -29.52 -3.33 -8.22
N ASP A 9 -28.56 -2.65 -7.59
CA ASP A 9 -28.18 -2.82 -6.18
C ASP A 9 -29.33 -2.43 -5.23
N LYS A 10 -30.13 -1.42 -5.60
CA LYS A 10 -31.26 -0.90 -4.83
C LYS A 10 -32.61 -1.57 -5.14
N SER A 11 -32.62 -2.73 -5.80
CA SER A 11 -33.85 -3.41 -6.24
C SER A 11 -34.87 -3.66 -5.12
N ILE A 12 -34.41 -4.02 -3.91
CA ILE A 12 -35.28 -4.22 -2.73
C ILE A 12 -35.89 -2.89 -2.26
N SER A 13 -35.12 -1.80 -2.23
CA SER A 13 -35.64 -0.47 -1.86
C SER A 13 -36.70 0.02 -2.84
N ILE A 14 -36.53 -0.27 -4.14
CA ILE A 14 -37.52 0.06 -5.18
C ILE A 14 -38.79 -0.77 -5.00
N LEU A 15 -38.65 -2.05 -4.65
CA LEU A 15 -39.81 -2.91 -4.36
C LEU A 15 -40.61 -2.41 -3.15
N ILE A 16 -39.93 -2.00 -2.07
CA ILE A 16 -40.58 -1.41 -0.89
C ILE A 16 -41.32 -0.13 -1.27
N LEU A 17 -40.70 0.75 -2.07
CA LEU A 17 -41.36 1.96 -2.56
C LEU A 17 -42.65 1.61 -3.32
N LEU A 18 -42.59 0.70 -4.30
CA LEU A 18 -43.77 0.29 -5.06
C LEU A 18 -44.89 -0.24 -4.16
N LEU A 19 -44.54 -1.05 -3.16
CA LEU A 19 -45.52 -1.55 -2.18
C LEU A 19 -46.13 -0.40 -1.38
N THR A 20 -45.33 0.57 -0.93
CA THR A 20 -45.83 1.74 -0.21
C THR A 20 -46.76 2.62 -1.06
N LEU A 21 -46.45 2.83 -2.33
CA LEU A 21 -47.30 3.60 -3.26
C LEU A 21 -48.64 2.88 -3.53
N ILE A 22 -48.61 1.54 -3.64
CA ILE A 22 -49.84 0.76 -3.83
C ILE A 22 -50.72 0.82 -2.58
N THR A 23 -50.14 0.71 -1.38
CA THR A 23 -50.92 0.75 -0.13
C THR A 23 -51.49 2.15 0.14
N THR A 24 -50.74 3.22 -0.13
CA THR A 24 -51.23 4.60 -0.02
C THR A 24 -52.34 4.87 -1.02
N PHE A 25 -52.17 4.44 -2.27
CA PHE A 25 -53.20 4.56 -3.30
C PHE A 25 -54.49 3.84 -2.89
N MET A 26 -54.41 2.57 -2.46
CA MET A 26 -55.57 1.79 -2.03
C MET A 26 -56.29 2.43 -0.83
N PHE A 27 -55.54 2.95 0.15
CA PHE A 27 -56.12 3.60 1.32
C PHE A 27 -56.87 4.89 0.95
N ILE A 28 -56.26 5.77 0.17
CA ILE A 28 -56.89 7.05 -0.20
C ILE A 28 -58.10 6.81 -1.12
N PHE A 29 -58.03 5.82 -2.01
CA PHE A 29 -59.16 5.40 -2.84
C PHE A 29 -60.35 4.93 -2.01
N LEU A 30 -60.11 4.18 -0.92
CA LEU A 30 -61.16 3.71 -0.01
C LEU A 30 -61.87 4.85 0.74
N VAL A 31 -61.18 5.97 0.97
CA VAL A 31 -61.73 7.16 1.67
C VAL A 31 -62.48 8.10 0.70
N GLU A 32 -62.57 7.75 -0.59
CA GLU A 32 -63.26 8.53 -1.64
C GLU A 32 -62.75 9.98 -1.77
N ILE A 33 -61.46 10.20 -1.49
CA ILE A 33 -60.83 11.52 -1.66
C ILE A 33 -60.58 11.81 -3.14
N ASN A 34 -60.67 13.08 -3.54
CA ASN A 34 -60.39 13.53 -4.90
C ASN A 34 -58.99 13.07 -5.38
N ILE A 35 -58.92 12.56 -6.62
CA ILE A 35 -57.72 12.02 -7.28
C ILE A 35 -56.52 12.99 -7.26
N ASN A 36 -56.75 14.30 -7.23
CA ASN A 36 -55.68 15.29 -7.17
C ASN A 36 -54.83 15.17 -5.89
N TYR A 37 -55.42 14.80 -4.75
CA TYR A 37 -54.68 14.60 -3.50
C TYR A 37 -53.86 13.32 -3.51
N ILE A 38 -54.33 12.29 -4.22
CA ILE A 38 -53.59 11.03 -4.45
C ILE A 38 -52.31 11.36 -5.22
N ILE A 39 -52.44 12.00 -6.39
CA ILE A 39 -51.30 12.34 -7.24
C ILE A 39 -50.27 13.19 -6.49
N PHE A 40 -50.74 14.19 -5.72
CA PHE A 40 -49.85 15.05 -4.95
C PHE A 40 -49.05 14.27 -3.88
N THR A 41 -49.71 13.37 -3.16
CA THR A 41 -49.07 12.55 -2.12
C THR A 41 -48.03 11.60 -2.72
N GLU A 42 -48.38 10.93 -3.82
CA GLU A 42 -47.48 10.03 -4.56
C GLU A 42 -46.24 10.77 -5.09
N MET A 43 -46.41 12.00 -5.61
CA MET A 43 -45.28 12.82 -6.05
C MET A 43 -44.33 13.19 -4.92
N ILE A 44 -44.84 13.47 -3.71
CA ILE A 44 -43.99 13.76 -2.55
C ILE A 44 -43.16 12.53 -2.17
N PHE A 45 -43.75 11.33 -2.16
CA PHE A 45 -43.01 10.10 -1.88
C PHE A 45 -41.93 9.81 -2.93
N LEU A 46 -42.27 9.96 -4.21
CA LEU A 46 -41.30 9.80 -5.31
C LEU A 46 -40.15 10.80 -5.18
N PHE A 47 -40.44 12.06 -4.89
CA PHE A 47 -39.42 13.09 -4.74
C PHE A 47 -38.46 12.79 -3.58
N ASN A 48 -38.98 12.41 -2.41
CA ASN A 48 -38.16 12.02 -1.27
C ASN A 48 -37.28 10.80 -1.58
N PHE A 49 -37.83 9.80 -2.27
CA PHE A 49 -37.07 8.62 -2.66
C PHE A 49 -35.92 8.96 -3.62
N ILE A 50 -36.19 9.82 -4.62
CA ILE A 50 -35.17 10.30 -5.56
C ILE A 50 -34.06 11.05 -4.81
N LEU A 51 -34.41 11.93 -3.86
CA LEU A 51 -33.41 12.64 -3.05
C LEU A 51 -32.49 11.68 -2.29
N ILE A 52 -33.06 10.65 -1.65
CA ILE A 52 -32.28 9.63 -0.94
C ILE A 52 -31.31 8.91 -1.88
N LEU A 53 -31.78 8.51 -3.08
CA LEU A 53 -30.93 7.86 -4.07
C LEU A 53 -29.81 8.77 -4.57
N VAL A 54 -30.10 10.05 -4.82
CA VAL A 54 -29.10 11.02 -5.28
C VAL A 54 -28.03 11.24 -4.22
N ILE A 55 -28.42 11.44 -2.96
CA ILE A 55 -27.47 11.62 -1.85
C ILE A 55 -26.56 10.40 -1.70
N ASP A 56 -27.13 9.19 -1.71
CA ASP A 56 -26.36 7.95 -1.58
C ASP A 56 -25.42 7.75 -2.79
N PHE A 57 -25.88 8.04 -4.01
CA PHE A 57 -25.06 7.95 -5.22
C PHE A 57 -23.88 8.91 -5.17
N ILE A 58 -24.09 10.17 -4.78
CA ILE A 58 -23.02 11.18 -4.66
C ILE A 58 -21.99 10.73 -3.62
N ARG A 59 -22.44 10.29 -2.44
CA ARG A 59 -21.57 9.83 -1.36
C ARG A 59 -20.70 8.65 -1.76
N ARG A 60 -21.30 7.62 -2.37
CA ARG A 60 -20.57 6.44 -2.84
C ARG A 60 -19.62 6.81 -3.98
N LYS A 61 -20.07 7.61 -4.96
CA LYS A 61 -19.24 8.03 -6.09
C LYS A 61 -18.02 8.82 -5.65
N LYS A 62 -18.17 9.75 -4.71
CA LYS A 62 -17.05 10.50 -4.12
C LYS A 62 -16.02 9.53 -3.54
N PHE A 63 -16.44 8.67 -2.61
CA PHE A 63 -15.55 7.71 -1.97
C PHE A 63 -14.80 6.80 -2.95
N TYR A 64 -15.50 6.23 -3.95
CA TYR A 64 -14.85 5.34 -4.91
C TYR A 64 -13.89 6.06 -5.84
N ASN A 65 -14.19 7.30 -6.22
CA ASN A 65 -13.27 8.10 -7.03
C ASN A 65 -12.03 8.46 -6.20
N ASP A 66 -12.22 9.02 -5.00
CA ASP A 66 -11.13 9.36 -4.08
C ASP A 66 -10.23 8.14 -3.84
N PHE A 67 -10.83 6.95 -3.65
CA PHE A 67 -10.09 5.70 -3.51
C PHE A 67 -9.28 5.33 -4.76
N ILE A 68 -9.87 5.38 -5.96
CA ILE A 68 -9.19 5.00 -7.21
C ILE A 68 -8.05 5.97 -7.52
N ASP A 69 -8.31 7.27 -7.40
CA ASP A 69 -7.34 8.33 -7.69
C ASP A 69 -6.14 8.19 -6.73
N THR A 70 -6.42 8.10 -5.43
CA THR A 70 -5.40 7.86 -4.39
C THR A 70 -4.61 6.57 -4.67
N PHE A 71 -5.28 5.45 -4.94
CA PHE A 71 -4.62 4.17 -5.24
C PHE A 71 -3.72 4.21 -6.49
N SER A 72 -4.05 5.07 -7.46
CA SER A 72 -3.28 5.22 -8.70
C SER A 72 -2.04 6.10 -8.56
N GLU A 73 -2.08 7.10 -7.67
CA GLU A 73 -0.99 8.05 -7.46
C GLU A 73 0.02 7.61 -6.38
N LEU A 74 -0.38 6.71 -5.48
CA LEU A 74 0.49 6.20 -4.42
C LEU A 74 1.55 5.22 -4.96
N ASP A 75 2.81 5.62 -4.87
CA ASP A 75 3.97 4.75 -5.08
C ASP A 75 3.97 3.59 -4.06
N GLU A 76 3.72 3.90 -2.79
CA GLU A 76 3.66 2.92 -1.70
C GLU A 76 2.22 2.73 -1.20
N LYS A 77 1.52 1.79 -1.83
CA LYS A 77 0.09 1.50 -1.60
C LYS A 77 -0.26 1.06 -0.19
N SER A 78 0.73 0.67 0.61
CA SER A 78 0.59 0.31 2.01
C SER A 78 -0.06 1.41 2.85
N TYR A 79 0.07 2.68 2.46
CA TYR A 79 -0.45 3.82 3.22
C TYR A 79 -1.81 4.34 2.76
N ILE A 80 -2.48 3.64 1.84
CA ILE A 80 -3.75 4.13 1.28
C ILE A 80 -4.81 4.44 2.34
N THR A 81 -4.88 3.62 3.40
CA THR A 81 -5.86 3.82 4.49
C THR A 81 -5.56 4.98 5.42
N GLU A 82 -4.38 5.59 5.32
CA GLU A 82 -4.03 6.81 6.07
C GLU A 82 -4.47 8.08 5.33
N ILE A 83 -4.71 7.98 4.02
CA ILE A 83 -5.03 9.12 3.15
C ILE A 83 -6.53 9.19 2.84
N ILE A 84 -7.19 8.05 2.65
CA ILE A 84 -8.62 8.03 2.33
C ILE A 84 -9.49 8.28 3.58
N GLU A 85 -10.55 9.08 3.41
CA GLU A 85 -11.55 9.29 4.46
C GLU A 85 -12.36 8.01 4.72
N ILE A 86 -12.75 7.81 5.99
CA ILE A 86 -13.61 6.68 6.38
C ILE A 86 -15.00 6.87 5.74
N PRO A 87 -15.48 5.90 4.96
CA PRO A 87 -16.79 6.00 4.33
C PRO A 87 -17.92 5.84 5.36
N ASN A 88 -19.00 6.60 5.15
CA ASN A 88 -20.18 6.58 6.01
C ASN A 88 -21.26 5.57 5.56
N PHE A 89 -20.86 4.49 4.87
CA PHE A 89 -21.75 3.40 4.43
C PHE A 89 -21.08 2.04 4.67
N ILE A 90 -21.87 1.00 4.95
CA ILE A 90 -21.41 -0.28 5.49
C ILE A 90 -20.39 -0.97 4.57
N GLU A 91 -20.70 -1.06 3.28
CA GLU A 91 -19.85 -1.74 2.29
C GLU A 91 -18.49 -1.04 2.16
N GLY A 92 -18.48 0.29 2.24
CA GLY A 92 -17.26 1.08 2.26
C GLY A 92 -16.47 0.85 3.54
N GLN A 93 -17.13 0.75 4.69
CA GLN A 93 -16.45 0.52 5.97
C GLN A 93 -15.79 -0.85 6.01
N ILE A 94 -16.47 -1.88 5.48
CA ILE A 94 -15.89 -3.22 5.32
C ILE A 94 -14.66 -3.15 4.43
N LEU A 95 -14.76 -2.50 3.25
CA LEU A 95 -13.61 -2.33 2.35
C LEU A 95 -12.45 -1.60 3.05
N TYR A 96 -12.72 -0.48 3.71
CA TYR A 96 -11.73 0.30 4.45
C TYR A 96 -11.06 -0.54 5.54
N GLN A 97 -11.83 -1.31 6.30
CA GLN A 97 -11.29 -2.16 7.37
C GLN A 97 -10.44 -3.30 6.81
N SER A 98 -10.87 -3.97 5.74
CA SER A 98 -10.08 -5.00 5.06
C SER A 98 -8.75 -4.43 4.56
N LEU A 99 -8.79 -3.28 3.89
CA LEU A 99 -7.58 -2.60 3.43
C LEU A 99 -6.67 -2.19 4.60
N LYS A 100 -7.23 -1.72 5.71
CA LYS A 100 -6.44 -1.30 6.87
C LYS A 100 -5.67 -2.46 7.49
N VAL A 101 -6.28 -3.65 7.53
CA VAL A 101 -5.62 -4.87 8.01
C VAL A 101 -4.49 -5.27 7.07
N GLU A 102 -4.74 -5.27 5.76
CA GLU A 102 -3.71 -5.57 4.75
C GLU A 102 -2.54 -4.57 4.78
N SER A 103 -2.85 -3.28 4.80
CA SER A 103 -1.86 -2.19 4.96
C SER A 103 -0.97 -2.40 6.17
N LYS A 104 -1.58 -2.71 7.33
CA LYS A 104 -0.83 -3.00 8.54
C LYS A 104 0.04 -4.25 8.39
N TYR A 105 -0.50 -5.33 7.84
CA TYR A 105 0.23 -6.58 7.64
C TYR A 105 1.46 -6.39 6.75
N ILE A 106 1.31 -5.67 5.64
CA ILE A 106 2.42 -5.34 4.74
C ILE A 106 3.47 -4.50 5.45
N ASN A 107 3.06 -3.49 6.22
CA ASN A 107 4.00 -2.65 6.98
C ASN A 107 4.77 -3.45 8.04
N ASP A 108 4.08 -4.32 8.78
CA ASP A 108 4.67 -5.20 9.78
C ASP A 108 5.70 -6.17 9.14
N ILE A 109 5.37 -6.73 7.97
CA ILE A 109 6.28 -7.58 7.21
C ILE A 109 7.51 -6.80 6.74
N THR A 110 7.32 -5.65 6.10
CA THR A 110 8.42 -4.81 5.61
C THR A 110 9.34 -4.40 6.75
N SER A 111 8.77 -4.00 7.89
CA SER A 111 9.52 -3.71 9.11
C SER A 111 10.29 -4.93 9.62
N GLY A 112 9.67 -6.11 9.60
CA GLY A 112 10.32 -7.37 9.96
C GLY A 112 11.50 -7.74 9.05
N TYR A 113 11.35 -7.56 7.73
CA TYR A 113 12.43 -7.77 6.77
C TYR A 113 13.58 -6.77 6.97
N ASN A 114 13.26 -5.49 7.18
CA ASN A 114 14.27 -4.46 7.44
C ASN A 114 15.09 -4.77 8.70
N ASN A 115 14.44 -5.24 9.77
CA ASN A 115 15.13 -5.65 10.99
C ASN A 115 16.04 -6.87 10.76
N LYS A 116 15.53 -7.92 10.09
CA LYS A 116 16.34 -9.10 9.76
C LYS A 116 17.52 -8.76 8.85
N PHE A 117 17.32 -7.87 7.89
CA PHE A 117 18.38 -7.40 7.01
C PHE A 117 19.45 -6.61 7.78
N LYS A 118 19.03 -5.78 8.72
CA LYS A 118 19.95 -5.07 9.62
C LYS A 118 20.77 -6.03 10.48
N GLU A 119 20.13 -7.04 11.07
CA GLU A 119 20.82 -8.09 11.85
C GLU A 119 21.82 -8.86 10.97
N TYR A 120 21.41 -9.25 9.77
CA TYR A 120 22.28 -9.92 8.80
C TYR A 120 23.50 -9.05 8.43
N ARG A 121 23.29 -7.76 8.19
CA ARG A 121 24.38 -6.81 7.91
C ARG A 121 25.36 -6.72 9.07
N GLN A 122 24.86 -6.58 10.30
CA GLN A 122 25.69 -6.53 11.51
C GLN A 122 26.48 -7.83 11.71
N TYR A 123 25.87 -8.97 11.39
CA TYR A 123 26.55 -10.27 11.41
C TYR A 123 27.72 -10.31 10.43
N ILE A 124 27.53 -9.89 9.17
CA ILE A 124 28.62 -9.84 8.18
C ILE A 124 29.71 -8.85 8.58
N GLU A 125 29.36 -7.66 9.11
CA GLU A 125 30.34 -6.68 9.60
C GLU A 125 31.23 -7.29 10.69
N THR A 126 30.61 -7.97 11.67
CA THR A 126 31.34 -8.65 12.75
C THR A 126 32.24 -9.76 12.20
N TRP A 127 31.73 -10.59 11.30
CA TRP A 127 32.47 -11.68 10.67
C TRP A 127 33.68 -11.18 9.87
N VAL A 128 33.54 -10.09 9.12
CA VAL A 128 34.66 -9.44 8.40
C VAL A 128 35.74 -8.98 9.38
N HIS A 129 35.35 -8.33 10.48
CA HIS A 129 36.30 -7.91 11.52
C HIS A 129 37.03 -9.09 12.17
N GLU A 130 36.30 -10.18 12.45
CA GLU A 130 36.86 -11.39 13.03
C GLU A 130 37.88 -12.06 12.10
N ILE A 131 37.64 -12.11 10.78
CA ILE A 131 38.57 -12.72 9.81
C ILE A 131 39.79 -11.84 9.51
N LYS A 132 39.66 -10.51 9.57
CA LYS A 132 40.83 -9.61 9.39
C LYS A 132 41.92 -9.82 10.46
N THR A 133 41.53 -10.29 11.65
CA THR A 133 42.47 -10.57 12.75
C THR A 133 43.44 -11.73 12.45
N PRO A 134 43.00 -12.95 12.10
CA PRO A 134 43.91 -14.03 11.71
C PRO A 134 44.64 -13.73 10.40
N ILE A 135 44.07 -12.99 9.44
CA ILE A 135 44.80 -12.53 8.24
C ILE A 135 46.01 -11.68 8.64
N SER A 136 45.78 -10.66 9.47
CA SER A 136 46.84 -9.78 9.97
C SER A 136 47.89 -10.57 10.75
N THR A 137 47.44 -11.53 11.57
CA THR A 137 48.34 -12.42 12.33
C THR A 137 49.17 -13.32 11.40
N SER A 138 48.56 -13.88 10.35
CA SER A 138 49.25 -14.68 9.34
C SER A 138 50.30 -13.85 8.59
N LYS A 139 49.95 -12.63 8.17
CA LYS A 139 50.90 -11.69 7.52
C LYS A 139 52.09 -11.40 8.44
N LEU A 140 51.86 -11.11 9.73
CA LEU A 140 52.93 -10.91 10.72
C LEU A 140 53.83 -12.15 10.91
N LEU A 141 53.26 -13.36 10.92
CA LEU A 141 54.02 -14.61 11.03
C LEU A 141 54.89 -14.86 9.79
N ILE A 142 54.36 -14.57 8.61
CA ILE A 142 55.05 -14.66 7.31
C ILE A 142 56.20 -13.65 7.26
N GLU A 143 55.96 -12.40 7.65
CA GLU A 143 56.99 -11.35 7.66
C GLU A 143 58.18 -11.69 8.54
N ASN A 144 57.94 -12.38 9.67
CA ASN A 144 58.99 -12.83 10.59
C ASN A 144 59.76 -14.08 10.09
N ASN A 145 59.24 -14.84 9.12
CA ASN A 145 59.80 -16.13 8.69
C ASN A 145 59.96 -16.25 7.16
N LYS A 146 60.41 -15.18 6.49
CA LYS A 146 60.44 -15.09 5.03
C LYS A 146 61.27 -16.21 4.37
N ASN A 147 60.60 -17.02 3.56
CA ASN A 147 61.16 -18.00 2.64
C ASN A 147 60.26 -18.15 1.40
N ILE A 148 60.68 -18.97 0.43
CA ILE A 148 59.93 -19.20 -0.83
C ILE A 148 58.51 -19.72 -0.56
N THR A 149 58.34 -20.63 0.39
CA THR A 149 57.03 -21.19 0.75
C THR A 149 56.13 -20.15 1.41
N THR A 150 56.65 -19.32 2.33
CA THR A 150 55.84 -18.31 3.03
C THR A 150 55.42 -17.18 2.11
N LEU A 151 56.22 -16.81 1.11
CA LEU A 151 55.84 -15.84 0.08
C LEU A 151 54.67 -16.36 -0.77
N SER A 152 54.69 -17.63 -1.17
CA SER A 152 53.55 -18.24 -1.88
C SER A 152 52.29 -18.32 -1.02
N ILE A 153 52.42 -18.50 0.31
CA ILE A 153 51.29 -18.44 1.25
C ILE A 153 50.78 -17.00 1.40
N GLU A 154 51.65 -16.00 1.38
CA GLU A 154 51.29 -14.58 1.45
C GLU A 154 50.37 -14.19 0.29
N GLU A 155 50.69 -14.61 -0.94
CA GLU A 155 49.85 -14.38 -2.12
C GLU A 155 48.44 -14.98 -1.97
N GLU A 156 48.31 -16.16 -1.35
CA GLU A 156 46.99 -16.75 -1.10
C GLU A 156 46.22 -16.03 0.02
N ILE A 157 46.92 -15.54 1.05
CA ILE A 157 46.32 -14.71 2.10
C ILE A 157 45.83 -13.38 1.53
N ASP A 158 46.57 -12.76 0.61
CA ASP A 158 46.15 -11.52 -0.06
C ASP A 158 44.90 -11.74 -0.92
N LYS A 159 44.81 -12.86 -1.66
CA LYS A 159 43.57 -13.20 -2.40
C LYS A 159 42.38 -13.35 -1.46
N ILE A 160 42.56 -13.97 -0.30
CA ILE A 160 41.49 -14.11 0.71
C ILE A 160 41.06 -12.73 1.22
N ASP A 161 42.01 -11.85 1.53
CA ASP A 161 41.75 -10.47 1.97
C ASP A 161 40.94 -9.70 0.90
N ASP A 162 41.32 -9.82 -0.37
CA ASP A 162 40.60 -9.22 -1.50
C ASP A 162 39.15 -9.73 -1.63
N TYR A 163 38.92 -11.04 -1.45
CA TYR A 163 37.56 -11.60 -1.47
C TYR A 163 36.71 -11.11 -0.30
N ILE A 164 37.30 -10.90 0.87
CA ILE A 164 36.61 -10.35 2.04
C ILE A 164 36.26 -8.87 1.81
N GLU A 165 37.17 -8.10 1.21
CA GLU A 165 36.93 -6.70 0.87
C GLU A 165 35.76 -6.57 -0.12
N GLN A 166 35.62 -7.51 -1.08
CA GLN A 166 34.46 -7.57 -1.99
C GLN A 166 33.14 -7.81 -1.26
N VAL A 167 33.10 -8.78 -0.33
CA VAL A 167 31.90 -9.05 0.48
C VAL A 167 31.55 -7.85 1.35
N PHE A 168 32.56 -7.20 1.95
CA PHE A 168 32.37 -5.99 2.75
C PHE A 168 31.84 -4.82 1.94
N TYR A 169 32.25 -4.69 0.68
CA TYR A 169 31.71 -3.67 -0.22
C TYR A 169 30.21 -3.88 -0.50
N VAL A 170 29.80 -5.12 -0.77
CA VAL A 170 28.40 -5.47 -1.07
C VAL A 170 27.47 -5.15 0.10
N THR A 171 27.89 -5.41 1.35
CA THR A 171 27.07 -5.07 2.53
C THR A 171 26.96 -3.57 2.81
N LYS A 172 27.76 -2.75 2.12
CA LYS A 172 27.79 -1.30 2.22
C LYS A 172 27.17 -0.59 1.01
N SER A 173 27.15 -1.23 -0.17
CA SER A 173 26.67 -0.62 -1.42
C SER A 173 25.16 -0.37 -1.47
N ASP A 174 24.32 -1.19 -0.80
CA ASP A 174 22.86 -0.95 -0.75
C ASP A 174 22.48 0.37 -0.06
N THR A 175 23.38 0.93 0.77
CA THR A 175 23.18 2.28 1.34
C THR A 175 23.62 3.42 0.42
N VAL A 176 24.53 3.16 -0.53
CA VAL A 176 25.05 4.19 -1.45
C VAL A 176 24.05 4.52 -2.56
N GLU A 177 23.22 3.55 -2.97
CA GLU A 177 22.19 3.79 -3.99
C GLU A 177 21.08 4.75 -3.49
N LYS A 178 20.82 4.79 -2.18
CA LYS A 178 19.86 5.75 -1.57
C LYS A 178 20.42 7.18 -1.43
N ASP A 179 21.74 7.35 -1.40
CA ASP A 179 22.39 8.67 -1.28
C ASP A 179 22.83 9.28 -2.63
N TYR A 180 22.66 8.55 -3.74
CA TYR A 180 22.89 9.09 -5.08
C TYR A 180 21.75 10.02 -5.50
N HIS A 181 21.71 11.22 -4.93
CA HIS A 181 21.03 12.35 -5.56
C HIS A 181 21.59 12.52 -6.98
N LYS A 182 20.77 12.20 -7.99
CA LYS A 182 21.03 12.46 -9.41
C LYS A 182 21.44 13.92 -9.62
N LYS A 183 22.74 14.19 -9.60
CA LYS A 183 23.27 15.48 -10.03
C LYS A 183 23.37 15.40 -11.56
N ASN A 184 22.37 15.95 -12.24
CA ASN A 184 22.36 16.04 -13.69
C ASN A 184 23.58 16.87 -14.13
N TYR A 185 24.62 16.21 -14.63
CA TYR A 185 25.67 16.87 -15.37
C TYR A 185 25.21 17.00 -16.82
N ILE A 186 24.98 18.24 -17.25
CA ILE A 186 24.84 18.57 -18.66
C ILE A 186 26.23 18.38 -19.27
N LEU A 187 26.43 17.29 -19.98
CA LEU A 187 27.61 17.09 -20.80
C LEU A 187 27.48 18.01 -22.01
N ASN A 188 28.09 19.20 -21.91
CA ASN A 188 28.37 20.02 -23.09
C ASN A 188 29.49 19.33 -23.87
N THR A 189 29.09 18.53 -24.86
CA THR A 189 30.00 18.07 -25.91
C THR A 189 30.37 19.27 -26.78
N LEU A 190 31.68 19.55 -26.82
CA LEU A 190 32.35 20.44 -27.77
C LEU A 190 32.21 19.91 -29.20
#